data_AF-A0A1Z5ITR3-F1
#
_entry.id   AF-A0A1Z5ITR3-F1
#
_cell.length_a   1.000
_cell.length_b   1.000
_cell.length_c   1.000
_cell.angle_alpha   90.00
_cell.angle_beta   90.00
_cell.angle_gamma   90.00
#
_symmetry.space_group_name_H-M   'P 1'
#
loop_
_entity.id
_entity.type
_entity.pdbx_description
1 polymer ?
#
loop_
_entity_poly.entity_id
_entity_poly.type
_entity_poly.pdbx_seq_one_letter_code
_entity_poly.pdbx_strand_id
1 'polypeptide(L)'
;MKWKVTVISQLISYLNKNHSDLLQALWQHISISLIAMLITILIAIPLAIALINHRRIGAFFLQVTGVIQTIPSLAVLGILIPFVGIGTVPAIIALVLYAIMPVFQNTYAGLTNIDPVLLEAADALGVTPRFKLFKVELPLAMPMILSGIRIATVLVIGTATLAALIGGGGLGTYILLGIQTNNNNALLVGAILSAILALLANWLIEILSKVPLKRLGIGILILVIVGIGGTIGHNLMKPQTETVTIAGKLGGEPEVLINMYKDLIEQNEPKVVVKLKPNFGGTSFLFKGLQSKKIDVYPEFTGTILQTLVRGNKVVNHDPQIAYNAARSKMQQQFQMTYLKPMAYQNNYAVAVRKGTAKRYHLRTISDLARVSNQLSGAFDPDFYQESNGYPGLKQTYGLHLKSARTMEPSLRYEALNDGRVDVTDGYTTDPQIREYHLVVLKDNKGFFPTYQGAPLMRTSFAKQHPALVKQLSRLSGKISIADMQNMNYQVTVKHQKASVVAKEYLQQHHFLK
;
A
#
# COMPACT_ATOMS: atom_id res chain seq x y z
N MET A 1 27.56 18.15 12.66
CA MET A 1 26.95 17.48 13.83
C MET A 1 25.47 17.85 14.05
N LYS A 2 25.08 19.14 13.95
CA LYS A 2 23.68 19.60 14.12
C LYS A 2 22.65 18.91 13.20
N TRP A 3 22.98 18.68 11.93
CA TRP A 3 22.07 18.03 10.96
C TRP A 3 21.69 16.58 11.34
N LYS A 4 22.63 15.80 11.90
CA LYS A 4 22.37 14.41 12.36
C LYS A 4 21.44 14.37 13.58
N VAL A 5 21.57 15.34 14.50
CA VAL A 5 20.71 15.44 15.68
C VAL A 5 19.25 15.75 15.28
N THR A 6 19.07 16.56 14.23
CA THR A 6 17.75 16.90 13.70
C THR A 6 17.04 15.71 13.04
N VAL A 7 17.75 14.87 12.29
CA VAL A 7 17.15 13.69 11.65
C VAL A 7 16.72 12.64 12.68
N ILE A 8 17.56 12.37 13.68
CA ILE A 8 17.23 11.39 14.74
C ILE A 8 16.03 11.85 15.57
N SER A 9 15.97 13.13 15.94
CA SER A 9 14.83 13.67 16.70
C SER A 9 13.53 13.64 15.88
N GLN A 10 13.61 13.88 14.56
CA GLN A 10 12.47 13.74 13.65
C GLN A 10 11.98 12.29 13.55
N LEU A 11 12.89 11.32 13.46
CA LEU A 11 12.53 9.89 13.45
C LEU A 11 11.87 9.45 14.77
N ILE A 12 12.42 9.86 15.92
CA ILE A 12 11.84 9.56 17.23
C ILE A 12 10.46 10.19 17.36
N SER A 13 10.30 11.44 16.93
CA SER A 13 8.99 12.10 16.91
C SER A 13 8.00 11.35 16.00
N TYR A 14 8.44 10.85 14.85
CA TYR A 14 7.58 10.10 13.94
C TYR A 14 7.15 8.76 14.55
N LEU A 15 8.07 8.04 15.18
CA LEU A 15 7.80 6.79 15.91
C LEU A 15 6.77 7.00 17.01
N ASN A 16 6.97 8.00 17.88
CA ASN A 16 6.06 8.28 19.00
C ASN A 16 4.65 8.64 18.51
N LYS A 17 4.56 9.44 17.44
CA LYS A 17 3.28 9.77 16.81
C LYS A 17 2.62 8.50 16.26
N ASN A 18 3.31 7.67 15.48
CA ASN A 18 2.70 6.57 14.73
C ASN A 18 2.83 5.18 15.38
N HIS A 19 3.13 5.10 16.69
CA HIS A 19 3.50 3.84 17.34
C HIS A 19 2.46 2.73 17.21
N SER A 20 1.16 3.03 17.32
CA SER A 20 0.07 2.05 17.22
C SER A 20 0.05 1.37 15.86
N ASP A 21 0.13 2.18 14.81
CA ASP A 21 -0.01 1.74 13.43
C ASP A 21 1.27 1.04 12.96
N LEU A 22 2.43 1.46 13.49
CA LEU A 22 3.70 0.79 13.29
C LEU A 22 3.76 -0.57 13.95
N LEU A 23 3.24 -0.71 15.19
CA LEU A 23 3.14 -2.00 15.86
C LEU A 23 2.22 -2.96 15.09
N GLN A 24 1.09 -2.46 14.58
CA GLN A 24 0.20 -3.26 13.75
C GLN A 24 0.89 -3.70 12.45
N ALA A 25 1.60 -2.80 11.77
CA ALA A 25 2.34 -3.12 10.56
C ALA A 25 3.49 -4.10 10.83
N LEU A 26 4.21 -3.95 11.95
CA LEU A 26 5.25 -4.87 12.38
C LEU A 26 4.67 -6.27 12.63
N TRP A 27 3.56 -6.36 13.36
CA TRP A 27 2.86 -7.62 13.60
C TRP A 27 2.40 -8.27 12.28
N GLN A 28 1.85 -7.47 11.37
CA GLN A 28 1.45 -7.94 10.06
C GLN A 28 2.65 -8.48 9.28
N HIS A 29 3.79 -7.76 9.27
CA HIS A 29 5.02 -8.18 8.60
C HIS A 29 5.56 -9.50 9.17
N ILE A 30 5.60 -9.62 10.50
CA ILE A 30 6.02 -10.85 11.19
C ILE A 30 5.10 -12.01 10.82
N SER A 31 3.78 -11.81 10.87
CA SER A 31 2.82 -12.88 10.61
C SER A 31 2.88 -13.39 9.17
N ILE A 32 2.97 -12.52 8.16
CA ILE A 32 3.05 -12.94 6.77
C ILE A 32 4.38 -13.67 6.48
N SER A 33 5.49 -13.19 7.04
CA SER A 33 6.79 -13.83 6.88
C SER A 33 6.84 -15.19 7.58
N LEU A 34 6.29 -15.30 8.79
CA LEU A 34 6.25 -16.56 9.54
C LEU A 34 5.38 -17.60 8.84
N ILE A 35 4.16 -17.23 8.40
CA ILE A 35 3.26 -18.14 7.69
C ILE A 35 3.91 -18.63 6.39
N ALA A 36 4.51 -17.73 5.61
CA ALA A 36 5.22 -18.11 4.38
C ALA A 36 6.38 -19.08 4.69
N MET A 37 7.21 -18.77 5.68
CA MET A 37 8.34 -19.61 6.06
C MET A 37 7.91 -21.01 6.54
N LEU A 38 6.82 -21.10 7.33
CA LEU A 38 6.26 -22.38 7.78
C LEU A 38 5.77 -23.23 6.61
N ILE A 39 5.01 -22.63 5.68
CA ILE A 39 4.54 -23.32 4.48
C ILE A 39 5.75 -23.78 3.64
N THR A 40 6.77 -22.94 3.48
CA THR A 40 7.99 -23.31 2.77
C THR A 40 8.70 -24.50 3.41
N ILE A 41 8.88 -24.52 4.74
CA ILE A 41 9.51 -25.64 5.45
C ILE A 41 8.71 -26.93 5.24
N LEU A 42 7.38 -26.86 5.36
CA LEU A 42 6.47 -27.99 5.19
C LEU A 42 6.44 -28.55 3.76
N ILE A 43 6.85 -27.77 2.76
CA ILE A 43 6.93 -28.22 1.37
C ILE A 43 8.36 -28.64 1.02
N ALA A 44 9.34 -27.76 1.22
CA ALA A 44 10.69 -27.91 0.71
C ALA A 44 11.47 -29.02 1.41
N ILE A 45 11.34 -29.18 2.74
CA ILE A 45 12.08 -30.22 3.47
C ILE A 45 11.56 -31.62 3.11
N PRO A 46 10.24 -31.92 3.17
CA PRO A 46 9.73 -33.23 2.75
C PRO A 46 10.05 -33.54 1.29
N LEU A 47 9.97 -32.54 0.39
CA LEU A 47 10.33 -32.72 -1.01
C LEU A 47 11.81 -33.07 -1.18
N ALA A 48 12.72 -32.40 -0.47
CA ALA A 48 14.15 -32.72 -0.51
C ALA A 48 14.45 -34.14 0.02
N ILE A 49 13.80 -34.54 1.12
CA ILE A 49 13.92 -35.89 1.68
C ILE A 49 13.41 -36.94 0.68
N ALA A 50 12.26 -36.71 0.04
CA ALA A 50 11.69 -37.65 -0.93
C ALA A 50 12.59 -37.85 -2.16
N LEU A 51 13.37 -36.83 -2.53
CA LEU A 51 14.22 -36.84 -3.71
C LEU A 51 15.68 -37.25 -3.45
N ILE A 52 16.08 -37.52 -2.20
CA ILE A 52 17.47 -37.83 -1.83
C ILE A 52 18.08 -38.96 -2.68
N ASN A 53 17.30 -40.02 -2.96
CA ASN A 53 17.74 -41.19 -3.74
C ASN A 53 17.56 -41.02 -5.26
N HIS A 54 16.98 -39.90 -5.71
CA HIS A 54 16.62 -39.66 -7.10
C HIS A 54 17.45 -38.51 -7.70
N ARG A 55 18.77 -38.70 -7.87
CA ARG A 55 19.73 -37.65 -8.28
C ARG A 55 19.29 -36.81 -9.49
N ARG A 56 18.77 -37.44 -10.55
CA ARG A 56 18.31 -36.72 -11.76
C ARG A 56 17.08 -35.83 -11.49
N ILE A 57 16.11 -36.35 -10.73
CA ILE A 57 14.89 -35.63 -10.39
C ILE A 57 15.23 -34.51 -9.40
N GLY A 58 16.07 -34.77 -8.40
CA GLY A 58 16.58 -33.73 -7.50
C GLY A 58 17.27 -32.58 -8.23
N ALA A 59 18.17 -32.90 -9.17
CA ALA A 59 18.83 -31.89 -10.02
C ALA A 59 17.85 -31.08 -10.87
N PHE A 60 16.80 -31.72 -11.42
CA PHE A 60 15.73 -31.03 -12.13
C PHE A 60 14.97 -30.06 -11.21
N PHE A 61 14.59 -30.50 -10.00
CA PHE A 61 13.89 -29.64 -9.05
C PHE A 61 14.75 -28.45 -8.58
N LEU A 62 16.07 -28.63 -8.40
CA LEU A 62 16.98 -27.51 -8.12
C LEU A 62 16.92 -26.43 -9.21
N GLN A 63 16.84 -26.83 -10.48
CA GLN A 63 16.69 -25.89 -11.59
C GLN A 63 15.32 -25.21 -11.56
N VAL A 64 14.24 -25.97 -11.36
CA VAL A 64 12.87 -25.43 -11.28
C VAL A 64 12.77 -24.39 -10.16
N THR A 65 13.26 -24.70 -8.97
CA THR A 65 13.23 -23.78 -7.83
C THR A 65 14.12 -22.56 -8.07
N GLY A 66 15.26 -22.72 -8.74
CA GLY A 66 16.10 -21.61 -9.18
C GLY A 66 15.40 -20.68 -10.16
N VAL A 67 14.73 -21.21 -11.18
CA VAL A 67 13.95 -20.43 -12.16
C VAL A 67 12.81 -19.68 -11.48
N ILE A 68 12.10 -20.30 -10.54
CA ILE A 68 11.03 -19.63 -9.79
C ILE A 68 11.58 -18.40 -9.03
N GLN A 69 12.77 -18.52 -8.43
CA GLN A 69 13.38 -17.42 -7.66
C GLN A 69 13.86 -16.27 -8.56
N THR A 70 14.17 -16.51 -9.83
CA THR A 70 14.63 -15.45 -10.76
C THR A 70 13.49 -14.61 -11.33
N ILE A 71 12.23 -15.08 -11.29
CA ILE A 71 11.08 -14.31 -11.75
C ILE A 71 10.89 -13.10 -10.82
N PRO A 72 10.97 -11.84 -11.31
CA PRO A 72 10.84 -10.67 -10.45
C PRO A 72 9.62 -10.74 -9.54
N SER A 73 9.81 -10.48 -8.26
CA SER A 73 8.77 -10.67 -7.24
C SER A 73 7.54 -9.82 -7.54
N LEU A 74 7.73 -8.60 -8.06
CA LEU A 74 6.65 -7.74 -8.54
C LEU A 74 5.82 -8.40 -9.66
N ALA A 75 6.47 -9.12 -10.58
CA ALA A 75 5.79 -9.83 -11.67
C ALA A 75 4.99 -11.03 -11.13
N VAL A 76 5.54 -11.81 -10.21
CA VAL A 76 4.81 -12.91 -9.53
C VAL A 76 3.56 -12.37 -8.85
N LEU A 77 3.69 -11.27 -8.09
CA LEU A 77 2.55 -10.63 -7.44
C LEU A 77 1.48 -10.20 -8.45
N GLY A 78 1.88 -9.58 -9.57
CA GLY A 78 0.97 -9.19 -10.65
C GLY A 78 0.23 -10.36 -11.29
N ILE A 79 0.93 -11.47 -11.57
CA ILE A 79 0.38 -12.69 -12.15
C ILE A 79 -0.67 -13.33 -11.22
N LEU A 80 -0.51 -13.24 -9.90
CA LEU A 80 -1.43 -13.85 -8.94
C LEU A 80 -2.76 -13.09 -8.79
N ILE A 81 -2.82 -11.81 -9.16
CA ILE A 81 -4.01 -10.97 -8.95
C ILE A 81 -5.27 -11.52 -9.63
N PRO A 82 -5.26 -11.98 -10.90
CA PRO A 82 -6.44 -12.54 -11.54
C PRO A 82 -6.94 -13.84 -10.91
N PHE A 83 -6.06 -14.65 -10.32
CA PHE A 83 -6.39 -15.99 -9.82
C PHE A 83 -6.77 -16.00 -8.34
N VAL A 84 -6.04 -15.24 -7.52
CA VAL A 84 -6.15 -15.28 -6.04
C VAL A 84 -6.70 -13.96 -5.50
N GLY A 85 -6.77 -12.93 -6.34
CA GLY A 85 -7.16 -11.58 -5.94
C GLY A 85 -6.01 -10.82 -5.30
N ILE A 86 -6.33 -9.95 -4.35
CA ILE A 86 -5.39 -9.05 -3.71
C ILE A 86 -5.28 -9.31 -2.20
N GLY A 87 -4.20 -8.85 -1.59
CA GLY A 87 -3.99 -8.88 -0.15
C GLY A 87 -2.93 -9.90 0.29
N THR A 88 -3.14 -10.48 1.47
CA THR A 88 -2.16 -11.31 2.16
C THR A 88 -1.89 -12.65 1.49
N VAL A 89 -2.92 -13.29 0.92
CA VAL A 89 -2.81 -14.63 0.32
C VAL A 89 -1.85 -14.66 -0.88
N PRO A 90 -2.01 -13.83 -1.93
CA PRO A 90 -1.06 -13.79 -3.04
C PRO A 90 0.36 -13.39 -2.58
N ALA A 91 0.50 -12.54 -1.55
CA ALA A 91 1.80 -12.22 -0.98
C ALA A 91 2.46 -13.46 -0.36
N ILE A 92 1.74 -14.24 0.45
CA ILE A 92 2.24 -15.49 1.03
C ILE A 92 2.65 -16.48 -0.06
N ILE A 93 1.86 -16.64 -1.12
CA ILE A 93 2.19 -17.54 -2.24
C ILE A 93 3.52 -17.10 -2.89
N ALA A 94 3.68 -15.80 -3.19
CA ALA A 94 4.91 -15.29 -3.78
C ALA A 94 6.12 -15.48 -2.86
N LEU A 95 5.96 -15.22 -1.56
CA LEU A 95 7.02 -15.42 -0.56
C LEU A 95 7.41 -16.90 -0.44
N VAL A 96 6.44 -17.81 -0.46
CA VAL A 96 6.68 -19.26 -0.42
C VAL A 96 7.49 -19.70 -1.64
N LEU A 97 7.08 -19.27 -2.85
CA LEU A 97 7.77 -19.60 -4.10
C LEU A 97 9.24 -19.18 -4.07
N TYR A 98 9.52 -17.98 -3.56
CA TYR A 98 10.87 -17.46 -3.40
C TYR A 98 11.71 -18.22 -2.37
N ALA A 99 11.08 -18.59 -1.26
CA ALA A 99 11.76 -19.22 -0.14
C ALA A 99 12.02 -20.72 -0.33
N ILE A 100 11.27 -21.38 -1.22
CA ILE A 100 11.45 -22.81 -1.51
C ILE A 100 12.88 -23.11 -1.95
N MET A 101 13.47 -22.28 -2.82
CA MET A 101 14.80 -22.55 -3.38
C MET A 101 15.89 -22.69 -2.30
N PRO A 102 16.16 -21.69 -1.44
CA PRO A 102 17.21 -21.83 -0.42
C PRO A 102 16.95 -22.97 0.57
N VAL A 103 15.70 -23.24 0.96
CA VAL A 103 15.38 -24.35 1.89
C VAL A 103 15.58 -25.70 1.22
N PHE A 104 15.04 -25.88 0.02
CA PHE A 104 15.16 -27.13 -0.74
C PHE A 104 16.62 -27.40 -1.08
N GLN A 105 17.33 -26.41 -1.64
CA GLN A 105 18.73 -26.54 -2.06
C GLN A 105 19.64 -26.96 -0.91
N ASN A 106 19.57 -26.27 0.23
CA ASN A 106 20.42 -26.60 1.37
C ASN A 106 20.01 -27.91 2.06
N THR A 107 18.71 -28.24 2.09
CA THR A 107 18.27 -29.54 2.62
C THR A 107 18.73 -30.69 1.74
N TYR A 108 18.56 -30.56 0.43
CA TYR A 108 18.97 -31.57 -0.54
C TYR A 108 20.48 -31.77 -0.53
N ALA A 109 21.27 -30.69 -0.64
CA ALA A 109 22.73 -30.75 -0.53
C ALA A 109 23.19 -31.31 0.83
N GLY A 110 22.49 -30.92 1.90
CA GLY A 110 22.65 -31.44 3.27
C GLY A 110 22.62 -32.96 3.34
N LEU A 111 21.64 -33.53 2.66
CA LEU A 111 21.35 -34.96 2.68
C LEU A 111 22.22 -35.74 1.69
N THR A 112 22.57 -35.16 0.52
CA THR A 112 23.35 -35.86 -0.51
C THR A 112 24.87 -35.80 -0.31
N ASN A 113 25.37 -34.84 0.48
CA ASN A 113 26.81 -34.65 0.72
C ASN A 113 27.28 -35.26 2.05
N ILE A 114 26.47 -36.11 2.68
CA ILE A 114 26.90 -36.88 3.85
C ILE A 114 27.99 -37.86 3.43
N ASP A 115 29.02 -38.02 4.26
CA ASP A 115 30.11 -38.97 4.03
C ASP A 115 29.54 -40.38 3.80
N PRO A 116 29.80 -41.02 2.64
CA PRO A 116 29.34 -42.36 2.34
C PRO A 116 29.73 -43.38 3.41
N VAL A 117 30.89 -43.23 4.07
CA VAL A 117 31.35 -44.15 5.11
C VAL A 117 30.39 -44.19 6.30
N LEU A 118 29.80 -43.05 6.67
CA LEU A 118 28.81 -42.98 7.75
C LEU A 118 27.49 -43.66 7.35
N LEU A 119 27.13 -43.61 6.07
CA LEU A 119 25.92 -44.24 5.54
C LEU A 119 26.09 -45.76 5.41
N GLU A 120 27.25 -46.21 4.93
CA GLU A 120 27.63 -47.63 4.82
C GLU A 120 27.73 -48.28 6.20
N ALA A 121 28.28 -47.58 7.19
CA ALA A 121 28.31 -48.07 8.58
C ALA A 121 26.89 -48.24 9.15
N ALA A 122 25.97 -47.32 8.87
CA ALA A 122 24.57 -47.46 9.27
C ALA A 122 23.90 -48.67 8.60
N ASP A 123 24.18 -48.89 7.30
CA ASP A 123 23.64 -50.03 6.55
C ASP A 123 24.22 -51.36 7.06
N ALA A 124 25.51 -51.41 7.38
CA ALA A 124 26.18 -52.59 7.95
C ALA A 124 25.62 -52.98 9.33
N LEU A 125 25.13 -52.01 10.11
CA LEU A 125 24.43 -52.26 11.37
C LEU A 125 22.97 -52.70 11.18
N GLY A 126 22.48 -52.82 9.95
CA GLY A 126 21.15 -53.32 9.63
C GLY A 126 19.99 -52.42 10.08
N VAL A 127 20.24 -51.11 10.24
CA VAL A 127 19.20 -50.18 10.71
C VAL A 127 18.13 -49.96 9.63
N THR A 128 16.88 -49.76 10.04
CA THR A 128 15.79 -49.51 9.09
C THR A 128 15.97 -48.15 8.37
N PRO A 129 15.45 -47.97 7.14
CA PRO A 129 15.53 -46.69 6.42
C PRO A 129 14.93 -45.51 7.20
N ARG A 130 13.85 -45.75 7.95
CA ARG A 130 13.25 -44.73 8.84
C ARG A 130 14.22 -44.35 9.97
N PHE A 131 14.87 -45.34 10.57
CA PHE A 131 15.87 -45.08 11.61
C PHE A 131 17.06 -44.32 11.04
N LYS A 132 17.61 -44.77 9.90
CA LYS A 132 18.70 -44.10 9.18
C LYS A 132 18.38 -42.63 8.91
N LEU A 133 17.20 -42.35 8.34
CA LEU A 133 16.76 -40.99 8.04
C LEU A 133 16.69 -40.10 9.30
N PHE A 134 15.98 -40.52 10.34
CA PHE A 134 15.71 -39.67 11.50
C PHE A 134 16.85 -39.62 12.53
N LYS A 135 17.76 -40.61 12.54
CA LYS A 135 18.83 -40.74 13.54
C LYS A 135 20.23 -40.55 13.00
N VAL A 136 20.43 -40.65 11.69
CA VAL A 136 21.74 -40.49 11.05
C VAL A 136 21.70 -39.34 10.05
N GLU A 137 20.88 -39.43 9.01
CA GLU A 137 20.90 -38.48 7.89
C GLU A 137 20.43 -37.07 8.31
N LEU A 138 19.24 -36.94 8.90
CA LEU A 138 18.69 -35.64 9.30
C LEU A 138 19.56 -34.92 10.35
N PRO A 139 20.09 -35.58 11.40
CA PRO A 139 21.03 -34.95 12.31
C PRO A 139 22.31 -34.45 11.64
N LEU A 140 22.91 -35.23 10.73
CA LEU A 140 24.13 -34.85 10.01
C LEU A 140 23.87 -33.71 9.01
N ALA A 141 22.71 -33.71 8.35
CA ALA A 141 22.31 -32.66 7.40
C ALA A 141 21.82 -31.37 8.09
N MET A 142 21.49 -31.43 9.39
CA MET A 142 20.84 -30.34 10.12
C MET A 142 21.54 -28.98 10.02
N PRO A 143 22.89 -28.86 10.11
CA PRO A 143 23.56 -27.58 9.95
C PRO A 143 23.27 -26.91 8.60
N MET A 144 23.22 -27.69 7.51
CA MET A 144 22.85 -27.19 6.20
C MET A 144 21.35 -26.85 6.11
N ILE A 145 20.46 -27.71 6.64
CA ILE A 145 19.01 -27.42 6.68
C ILE A 145 18.74 -26.08 7.38
N LEU A 146 19.37 -25.85 8.53
CA LEU A 146 19.25 -24.61 9.29
C LEU A 146 19.86 -23.41 8.55
N SER A 147 20.96 -23.61 7.81
CA SER A 147 21.50 -22.59 6.91
C SER A 147 20.48 -22.19 5.83
N GLY A 148 19.82 -23.17 5.20
CA GLY A 148 18.74 -22.93 4.23
C GLY A 148 17.58 -22.14 4.80
N ILE A 149 17.09 -22.53 5.99
CA ILE A 149 16.01 -21.84 6.71
C ILE A 149 16.42 -20.40 7.04
N ARG A 150 17.67 -20.18 7.46
CA ARG A 150 18.21 -18.85 7.79
C ARG A 150 18.23 -17.93 6.57
N ILE A 151 18.80 -18.41 5.45
CA ILE A 151 18.85 -17.66 4.18
C ILE A 151 17.43 -17.33 3.71
N ALA A 152 16.54 -18.32 3.73
CA ALA A 152 15.15 -18.15 3.35
C ALA A 152 14.40 -17.14 4.24
N THR A 153 14.65 -17.14 5.55
CA THR A 153 14.00 -16.21 6.48
C THR A 153 14.39 -14.76 6.19
N VAL A 154 15.68 -14.50 6.01
CA VAL A 154 16.17 -13.15 5.66
C VAL A 154 15.58 -12.70 4.32
N LEU A 155 15.56 -13.59 3.32
CA LEU A 155 14.96 -13.33 2.02
C LEU A 155 13.46 -13.02 2.13
N VAL A 156 12.70 -13.81 2.89
CA VAL A 156 11.25 -13.64 3.08
C VAL A 156 10.95 -12.33 3.79
N ILE A 157 11.68 -11.97 4.85
CA ILE A 157 11.43 -10.72 5.58
C ILE A 157 11.72 -9.51 4.68
N GLY A 158 12.81 -9.54 3.92
CA GLY A 158 13.15 -8.48 2.97
C GLY A 158 12.11 -8.37 1.85
N THR A 159 11.80 -9.46 1.17
CA THR A 159 10.84 -9.48 0.05
C THR A 159 9.40 -9.23 0.48
N ALA A 160 9.03 -9.53 1.73
CA ALA A 160 7.70 -9.24 2.29
C ALA A 160 7.36 -7.74 2.31
N THR A 161 8.35 -6.85 2.21
CA THR A 161 8.11 -5.42 2.02
C THR A 161 7.32 -5.12 0.74
N LEU A 162 7.45 -5.95 -0.29
CA LEU A 162 6.71 -5.82 -1.54
C LEU A 162 5.24 -6.25 -1.41
N ALA A 163 4.87 -6.96 -0.34
CA ALA A 163 3.48 -7.33 -0.07
C ALA A 163 2.57 -6.09 0.01
N ALA A 164 3.10 -4.96 0.45
CA ALA A 164 2.38 -3.70 0.50
C ALA A 164 1.85 -3.24 -0.87
N LEU A 165 2.56 -3.54 -1.97
CA LEU A 165 2.15 -3.16 -3.33
C LEU A 165 0.85 -3.83 -3.77
N ILE A 166 0.52 -4.97 -3.17
CA ILE A 166 -0.73 -5.70 -3.42
C ILE A 166 -1.60 -5.78 -2.16
N GLY A 167 -1.46 -4.83 -1.24
CA GLY A 167 -2.26 -4.71 -0.02
C GLY A 167 -2.13 -5.86 0.96
N GLY A 168 -1.02 -6.62 0.89
CA GLY A 168 -0.60 -7.57 1.92
C GLY A 168 -0.11 -6.88 3.20
N GLY A 169 0.11 -5.56 3.17
CA GLY A 169 0.48 -4.69 4.28
C GLY A 169 1.91 -4.92 4.80
N GLY A 170 2.10 -4.77 6.10
CA GLY A 170 3.41 -4.90 6.74
C GLY A 170 4.21 -3.59 6.77
N LEU A 171 5.48 -3.68 7.15
CA LEU A 171 6.39 -2.52 7.21
C LEU A 171 6.64 -1.89 5.83
N GLY A 172 6.48 -2.68 4.76
CA GLY A 172 6.54 -2.20 3.38
C GLY A 172 5.55 -1.08 3.06
N THR A 173 4.42 -1.00 3.78
CA THR A 173 3.45 0.10 3.61
C THR A 173 4.09 1.45 3.93
N TYR A 174 4.98 1.52 4.92
CA TYR A 174 5.67 2.76 5.28
C TYR A 174 6.78 3.13 4.29
N ILE A 175 7.44 2.13 3.71
CA ILE A 175 8.41 2.35 2.62
C ILE A 175 7.69 2.96 1.42
N LEU A 176 6.58 2.36 0.99
CA LEU A 176 5.80 2.85 -0.14
C LEU A 176 5.20 4.23 0.13
N LEU A 177 4.62 4.43 1.31
CA LEU A 177 4.08 5.72 1.74
C LEU A 177 5.17 6.80 1.72
N GLY A 178 6.34 6.51 2.27
CA GLY A 178 7.45 7.45 2.33
C GLY A 178 7.95 7.86 0.94
N ILE A 179 8.04 6.91 0.01
CA ILE A 179 8.37 7.18 -1.39
C ILE A 179 7.30 8.09 -2.03
N GLN A 180 6.02 7.74 -1.90
CA GLN A 180 4.95 8.43 -2.62
C GLN A 180 4.58 9.79 -2.05
N THR A 181 4.81 10.01 -0.76
CA THR A 181 4.53 11.29 -0.09
C THR A 181 5.78 12.13 0.12
N ASN A 182 6.92 11.72 -0.46
CA ASN A 182 8.23 12.33 -0.24
C ASN A 182 8.55 12.50 1.27
N ASN A 183 8.11 11.54 2.09
CA ASN A 183 8.29 11.54 3.53
C ASN A 183 9.45 10.61 3.90
N ASN A 184 10.63 11.21 4.00
CA ASN A 184 11.86 10.50 4.37
C ASN A 184 11.77 9.80 5.72
N ASN A 185 11.01 10.34 6.68
CA ASN A 185 10.85 9.71 7.99
C ASN A 185 10.07 8.39 7.89
N ALA A 186 8.96 8.38 7.16
CA ALA A 186 8.18 7.16 6.92
C ALA A 186 9.00 6.10 6.18
N LEU A 187 9.73 6.51 5.13
CA LEU A 187 10.60 5.65 4.33
C LEU A 187 11.67 4.99 5.20
N LEU A 188 12.41 5.80 5.96
CA LEU A 188 13.51 5.31 6.80
C LEU A 188 13.01 4.42 7.93
N VAL A 189 11.91 4.79 8.60
CA VAL A 189 11.33 3.94 9.66
C VAL A 189 10.91 2.58 9.11
N GLY A 190 10.20 2.54 7.98
CA GLY A 190 9.81 1.29 7.33
C GLY A 190 11.02 0.41 6.99
N ALA A 191 12.02 0.99 6.32
CA ALA A 191 13.22 0.27 5.89
C ALA A 191 14.08 -0.21 7.06
N ILE A 192 14.33 0.65 8.06
CA ILE A 192 15.15 0.32 9.24
C ILE A 192 14.46 -0.76 10.08
N LEU A 193 13.16 -0.64 10.33
CA LEU A 193 12.43 -1.67 11.09
C LEU A 193 12.43 -3.01 10.36
N SER A 194 12.30 -3.04 9.03
CA SER A 194 12.40 -4.27 8.24
C SER A 194 13.80 -4.89 8.33
N ALA A 195 14.85 -4.07 8.25
CA ALA A 195 16.24 -4.54 8.38
C ALA A 195 16.53 -5.08 9.80
N ILE A 196 16.12 -4.36 10.84
CA ILE A 196 16.22 -4.81 12.24
C ILE A 196 15.48 -6.12 12.44
N LEU A 197 14.26 -6.23 11.92
CA LEU A 197 13.49 -7.47 12.02
C LEU A 197 14.22 -8.66 11.36
N ALA A 198 14.83 -8.46 10.18
CA ALA A 198 15.60 -9.50 9.51
C ALA A 198 16.84 -9.92 10.34
N LEU A 199 17.56 -8.96 10.93
CA LEU A 199 18.70 -9.23 11.80
C LEU A 199 18.30 -9.98 13.07
N LEU A 200 17.22 -9.54 13.72
CA LEU A 200 16.69 -10.20 14.93
C LEU A 200 16.21 -11.61 14.61
N ALA A 201 15.51 -11.82 13.49
CA ALA A 201 15.08 -13.14 13.08
C ALA A 201 16.27 -14.06 12.76
N ASN A 202 17.28 -13.54 12.06
CA ASN A 202 18.52 -14.27 11.77
C ASN A 202 19.25 -14.70 13.04
N TRP A 203 19.42 -13.78 13.99
CA TRP A 203 20.03 -14.03 15.29
C TRP A 203 19.22 -15.01 16.14
N LEU A 204 17.88 -14.89 16.15
CA LEU A 204 17.00 -15.81 16.84
C LEU A 204 17.14 -17.23 16.29
N ILE A 205 17.17 -17.41 14.96
CA ILE A 205 17.38 -18.73 14.34
C ILE A 205 18.76 -19.29 14.71
N GLU A 206 19.79 -18.46 14.80
CA GLU A 206 21.12 -18.90 15.24
C GLU A 206 21.11 -19.39 16.70
N ILE A 207 20.43 -18.70 17.61
CA ILE A 207 20.29 -19.18 18.99
C ILE A 207 19.51 -20.48 19.03
N LEU A 208 18.37 -20.53 18.33
CA LEU A 208 17.53 -21.72 18.26
C LEU A 208 18.27 -22.91 17.62
N SER A 209 19.22 -22.68 16.70
CA SER A 209 20.03 -23.73 16.09
C SER A 209 20.88 -24.52 17.09
N LYS A 210 21.18 -23.94 18.27
CA LYS A 210 21.93 -24.59 19.35
C LYS A 210 21.05 -25.45 20.25
N VAL A 211 19.72 -25.36 20.11
CA VAL A 211 18.75 -26.11 20.91
C VAL A 211 18.45 -27.44 20.21
N PRO A 212 18.39 -28.57 20.95
CA PRO A 212 18.05 -29.86 20.35
C PRO A 212 16.64 -29.83 19.75
N LEU A 213 16.50 -30.39 18.53
CA LEU A 213 15.25 -30.41 17.74
C LEU A 213 14.02 -30.88 18.51
N LYS A 214 14.17 -31.86 19.40
CA LYS A 214 13.05 -32.36 20.23
C LYS A 214 12.45 -31.25 21.09
N ARG A 215 13.29 -30.39 21.68
CA ARG A 215 12.84 -29.27 22.52
C ARG A 215 12.21 -28.16 21.68
N LEU A 216 12.76 -27.89 20.50
CA LEU A 216 12.17 -26.96 19.52
C LEU A 216 10.77 -27.41 19.09
N GLY A 217 10.61 -28.70 18.74
CA GLY A 217 9.32 -29.27 18.34
C GLY A 217 8.25 -29.15 19.43
N ILE A 218 8.62 -29.42 20.69
CA ILE A 218 7.72 -29.25 21.84
C ILE A 218 7.34 -27.77 22.02
N GLY A 219 8.30 -26.85 21.92
CA GLY A 219 8.03 -25.41 22.03
C GLY A 219 7.06 -24.91 20.94
N ILE A 220 7.25 -25.33 19.70
CA ILE A 220 6.35 -25.01 18.58
C ILE A 220 4.96 -25.59 18.83
N LEU A 221 4.86 -26.85 19.28
CA LEU A 221 3.58 -27.49 19.57
C LEU A 221 2.81 -26.75 20.67
N ILE A 222 3.49 -26.34 21.74
CA ILE A 222 2.90 -25.53 22.82
C ILE A 222 2.40 -24.19 22.27
N LEU A 223 3.20 -23.48 21.47
CA LEU A 223 2.79 -22.21 20.86
C LEU A 223 1.57 -22.37 19.95
N VAL A 224 1.49 -23.46 19.19
CA VAL A 224 0.34 -23.77 18.34
C VAL A 224 -0.90 -24.04 19.19
N ILE A 225 -0.78 -24.86 20.24
CA ILE A 225 -1.90 -25.19 21.14
C ILE A 225 -2.40 -23.93 21.87
N VAL A 226 -1.49 -23.12 22.42
CA VAL A 226 -1.83 -21.85 23.09
C VAL A 226 -2.43 -20.86 22.10
N GLY A 227 -1.87 -20.78 20.89
CA GLY A 227 -2.38 -19.91 19.82
C GLY A 227 -3.81 -20.28 19.42
N ILE A 228 -4.08 -21.56 19.18
CA ILE A 228 -5.40 -22.09 18.82
C ILE A 228 -6.37 -21.94 19.99
N GLY A 229 -5.96 -22.32 21.20
CA GLY A 229 -6.78 -22.18 22.41
C GLY A 229 -7.14 -20.73 22.71
N GLY A 230 -6.18 -19.81 22.53
CA GLY A 230 -6.40 -18.38 22.66
C GLY A 230 -7.32 -17.80 21.59
N THR A 231 -7.24 -18.29 20.34
CA THR A 231 -8.18 -17.85 19.27
C THR A 231 -9.59 -18.36 19.51
N ILE A 232 -9.76 -19.61 19.94
CA ILE A 232 -11.06 -20.19 20.29
C ILE A 232 -11.66 -19.45 21.48
N GLY A 233 -10.89 -19.25 22.55
CA GLY A 233 -11.32 -18.49 23.72
C GLY A 233 -11.69 -17.04 23.39
N HIS A 234 -10.88 -16.36 22.58
CA HIS A 234 -11.18 -15.00 22.13
C HIS A 234 -12.44 -14.93 21.26
N ASN A 235 -12.65 -15.89 20.35
CA ASN A 235 -13.83 -15.93 19.48
C ASN A 235 -15.12 -16.24 20.25
N LEU A 236 -15.05 -16.99 21.35
CA LEU A 236 -16.20 -17.26 22.23
C LEU A 236 -16.56 -16.07 23.12
N MET A 237 -15.60 -15.21 23.46
CA MET A 237 -15.80 -14.03 24.32
C MET A 237 -16.01 -12.73 23.55
N LYS A 238 -15.93 -12.74 22.21
CA LYS A 238 -16.04 -11.52 21.40
C LYS A 238 -17.51 -11.09 21.28
N PRO A 239 -17.86 -9.84 21.64
CA PRO A 239 -19.20 -9.31 21.36
C PRO A 239 -19.49 -9.36 19.85
N GLN A 240 -20.73 -9.61 19.46
CA GLN A 240 -21.19 -9.50 18.07
C GLN A 240 -21.18 -8.03 17.61
N THR A 241 -19.99 -7.49 17.36
CA THR A 241 -19.80 -6.20 16.69
C THR A 241 -19.61 -6.42 15.21
N GLU A 242 -20.40 -5.73 14.39
CA GLU A 242 -20.21 -5.75 12.96
C GLU A 242 -18.94 -4.95 12.60
N THR A 243 -18.04 -5.53 11.81
CA THR A 243 -16.83 -4.84 11.36
C THR A 243 -17.04 -4.30 9.95
N VAL A 244 -16.95 -2.99 9.78
CA VAL A 244 -16.96 -2.33 8.46
C VAL A 244 -15.55 -1.94 8.09
N THR A 245 -15.07 -2.40 6.94
CA THR A 245 -13.71 -2.09 6.46
C THR A 245 -13.74 -0.93 5.47
N ILE A 246 -13.08 0.18 5.80
CA ILE A 246 -12.96 1.34 4.92
C ILE A 246 -11.50 1.49 4.47
N ALA A 247 -11.26 1.60 3.18
CA ALA A 247 -9.91 1.76 2.64
C ALA A 247 -9.70 3.11 1.97
N GLY A 248 -8.48 3.61 2.02
CA GLY A 248 -8.05 4.82 1.32
C GLY A 248 -7.00 4.51 0.28
N LYS A 249 -6.97 5.29 -0.80
CA LYS A 249 -5.84 5.32 -1.71
C LYS A 249 -4.61 5.90 -1.00
N LEU A 250 -3.50 5.93 -1.72
CA LEU A 250 -2.25 6.48 -1.22
C LEU A 250 -2.33 8.01 -1.16
N GLY A 251 -1.90 8.61 -0.04
CA GLY A 251 -1.81 10.06 0.13
C GLY A 251 -2.72 10.63 1.23
N GLY A 252 -2.49 11.91 1.56
CA GLY A 252 -3.15 12.59 2.68
C GLY A 252 -4.67 12.73 2.51
N GLU A 253 -5.15 13.10 1.32
CA GLU A 253 -6.58 13.32 1.07
C GLU A 253 -7.42 12.05 1.31
N PRO A 254 -7.13 10.90 0.68
CA PRO A 254 -7.85 9.67 0.97
C PRO A 254 -7.79 9.29 2.46
N GLU A 255 -6.65 9.53 3.12
CA GLU A 255 -6.48 9.20 4.54
C GLU A 255 -7.36 10.06 5.46
N VAL A 256 -7.48 11.36 5.17
CA VAL A 256 -8.41 12.26 5.87
C VAL A 256 -9.86 11.78 5.67
N LEU A 257 -10.26 11.49 4.43
CA LEU A 257 -11.63 11.08 4.11
C LEU A 257 -12.06 9.80 4.80
N ILE A 258 -11.20 8.77 4.85
CA ILE A 258 -11.57 7.51 5.50
C ILE A 258 -11.70 7.66 7.02
N ASN A 259 -10.90 8.53 7.64
CA ASN A 259 -11.03 8.85 9.05
C ASN A 259 -12.34 9.61 9.32
N MET A 260 -12.72 10.55 8.44
CA MET A 260 -14.03 11.20 8.54
C MET A 260 -15.18 10.19 8.44
N TYR A 261 -15.08 9.24 7.50
CA TYR A 261 -16.09 8.20 7.34
C TYR A 261 -16.19 7.33 8.60
N LYS A 262 -15.05 6.91 9.16
CA LYS A 262 -15.00 6.15 10.41
C LYS A 262 -15.71 6.89 11.55
N ASP A 263 -15.33 8.13 11.82
CA ASP A 263 -15.84 8.85 12.99
C ASP A 263 -17.34 9.16 12.85
N LEU A 264 -17.82 9.45 11.62
CA LEU A 264 -19.25 9.62 11.34
C LEU A 264 -20.06 8.34 11.57
N ILE A 265 -19.49 7.17 11.26
CA ILE A 265 -20.13 5.87 11.46
C ILE A 265 -20.13 5.51 12.94
N GLU A 266 -18.97 5.47 13.59
CA GLU A 266 -18.82 4.99 14.97
C GLU A 266 -19.56 5.86 15.99
N GLN A 267 -19.68 7.17 15.75
CA GLN A 267 -20.48 8.03 16.64
C GLN A 267 -21.96 7.62 16.68
N ASN A 268 -22.51 7.12 15.58
CA ASN A 268 -23.94 6.90 15.42
C ASN A 268 -24.34 5.42 15.41
N GLU A 269 -23.36 4.52 15.34
CA GLU A 269 -23.55 3.08 15.28
C GLU A 269 -22.62 2.38 16.30
N PRO A 270 -22.96 2.36 17.60
CA PRO A 270 -22.07 1.84 18.65
C PRO A 270 -21.79 0.33 18.55
N LYS A 271 -22.55 -0.40 17.71
CA LYS A 271 -22.35 -1.82 17.42
C LYS A 271 -21.46 -2.07 16.19
N VAL A 272 -21.12 -1.01 15.44
CA VAL A 272 -20.24 -1.08 14.28
C VAL A 272 -18.85 -0.62 14.68
N VAL A 273 -17.86 -1.46 14.38
CA VAL A 273 -16.44 -1.13 14.53
C VAL A 273 -15.87 -0.90 13.14
N VAL A 274 -15.29 0.28 12.90
CA VAL A 274 -14.71 0.59 11.59
C VAL A 274 -13.22 0.25 11.59
N LYS A 275 -12.84 -0.66 10.68
CA LYS A 275 -11.44 -0.98 10.41
C LYS A 275 -10.94 -0.20 9.21
N LEU A 276 -10.02 0.73 9.46
CA LEU A 276 -9.37 1.49 8.39
C LEU A 276 -8.24 0.68 7.73
N LYS A 277 -8.10 0.86 6.42
CA LYS A 277 -6.94 0.44 5.62
C LYS A 277 -6.42 1.67 4.88
N PRO A 278 -5.64 2.54 5.54
CA PRO A 278 -4.99 3.67 4.88
C PRO A 278 -3.97 3.16 3.87
N ASN A 279 -3.73 3.93 2.80
CA ASN A 279 -2.66 3.63 1.85
C ASN A 279 -2.74 2.19 1.29
N PHE A 280 -3.96 1.70 1.05
CA PHE A 280 -4.19 0.28 0.76
C PHE A 280 -3.76 -0.11 -0.67
N GLY A 281 -3.73 0.87 -1.59
CA GLY A 281 -3.27 0.69 -2.96
C GLY A 281 -3.77 1.80 -3.90
N GLY A 282 -3.62 1.57 -5.21
CA GLY A 282 -4.13 2.48 -6.24
C GLY A 282 -5.60 2.22 -6.61
N THR A 283 -6.12 3.01 -7.57
CA THR A 283 -7.53 2.97 -8.03
C THR A 283 -8.03 1.57 -8.35
N SER A 284 -7.42 0.87 -9.32
CA SER A 284 -7.87 -0.45 -9.76
C SER A 284 -7.76 -1.50 -8.66
N PHE A 285 -6.82 -1.32 -7.72
CA PHE A 285 -6.62 -2.20 -6.58
C PHE A 285 -7.76 -2.08 -5.58
N LEU A 286 -8.09 -0.87 -5.14
CA LEU A 286 -9.21 -0.64 -4.22
C LEU A 286 -10.52 -1.10 -4.83
N PHE A 287 -10.75 -0.82 -6.12
CA PHE A 287 -11.97 -1.24 -6.80
C PHE A 287 -12.12 -2.77 -6.83
N LYS A 288 -11.05 -3.52 -7.15
CA LYS A 288 -11.04 -4.99 -7.03
C LYS A 288 -11.24 -5.46 -5.58
N GLY A 289 -10.68 -4.74 -4.61
CA GLY A 289 -10.91 -4.99 -3.19
C GLY A 289 -12.37 -4.87 -2.80
N LEU A 290 -13.06 -3.86 -3.35
CA LEU A 290 -14.48 -3.65 -3.13
C LEU A 290 -15.31 -4.76 -3.79
N GLN A 291 -14.98 -5.17 -5.02
CA GLN A 291 -15.63 -6.27 -5.73
C GLN A 291 -15.47 -7.62 -5.01
N SER A 292 -14.27 -7.89 -4.48
CA SER A 292 -13.92 -9.13 -3.77
C SER A 292 -14.26 -9.12 -2.27
N LYS A 293 -15.05 -8.14 -1.81
CA LYS A 293 -15.48 -7.98 -0.40
C LYS A 293 -14.32 -7.90 0.61
N LYS A 294 -13.12 -7.44 0.18
CA LYS A 294 -11.96 -7.20 1.05
C LYS A 294 -11.99 -5.84 1.74
N ILE A 295 -12.81 -4.93 1.22
CA ILE A 295 -13.17 -3.62 1.76
C ILE A 295 -14.66 -3.39 1.49
N ASP A 296 -15.32 -2.53 2.25
CA ASP A 296 -16.75 -2.26 2.17
C ASP A 296 -17.07 -0.90 1.58
N VAL A 297 -16.24 0.10 1.91
CA VAL A 297 -16.39 1.48 1.42
C VAL A 297 -15.00 2.06 1.11
N TYR A 298 -14.91 2.91 0.09
CA TYR A 298 -13.75 3.78 -0.10
C TYR A 298 -14.14 5.10 -0.79
N PRO A 299 -13.38 6.20 -0.62
CA PRO A 299 -13.58 7.42 -1.37
C PRO A 299 -13.10 7.26 -2.81
N GLU A 300 -13.96 7.62 -3.77
CA GLU A 300 -13.65 7.57 -5.20
C GLU A 300 -14.13 8.83 -5.93
N PHE A 301 -13.50 9.14 -7.06
CA PHE A 301 -13.71 10.36 -7.82
C PHE A 301 -14.47 10.12 -9.12
N THR A 302 -15.35 11.06 -9.47
CA THR A 302 -16.17 11.01 -10.70
C THR A 302 -15.34 10.78 -11.97
N GLY A 303 -14.28 11.56 -12.18
CA GLY A 303 -13.42 11.43 -13.35
C GLY A 303 -12.68 10.10 -13.38
N THR A 304 -12.20 9.62 -12.24
CA THR A 304 -11.52 8.32 -12.12
C THR A 304 -12.45 7.15 -12.45
N ILE A 305 -13.70 7.20 -11.99
CA ILE A 305 -14.72 6.20 -12.36
C ILE A 305 -14.86 6.15 -13.88
N LEU A 306 -15.04 7.31 -14.50
CA LEU A 306 -15.36 7.42 -15.92
C LEU A 306 -14.18 7.11 -16.86
N GLN A 307 -12.94 7.36 -16.43
CA GLN A 307 -11.74 7.12 -17.24
C GLN A 307 -11.12 5.74 -17.02
N THR A 308 -11.10 5.28 -15.77
CA THR A 308 -10.29 4.12 -15.36
C THR A 308 -11.14 2.88 -15.11
N LEU A 309 -12.28 3.02 -14.41
CA LEU A 309 -13.01 1.87 -13.88
C LEU A 309 -14.06 1.32 -14.86
N VAL A 310 -14.82 2.21 -15.50
CA VAL A 310 -15.90 1.82 -16.41
C VAL A 310 -15.37 1.43 -17.79
N ARG A 311 -16.09 0.53 -18.45
CA ARG A 311 -15.84 0.16 -19.85
C ARG A 311 -16.63 1.08 -20.79
N GLY A 312 -16.17 1.20 -22.03
CA GLY A 312 -16.83 1.99 -23.09
C GLY A 312 -16.30 3.42 -23.20
N ASN A 313 -17.17 4.38 -23.54
CA ASN A 313 -16.77 5.78 -23.71
C ASN A 313 -16.21 6.37 -22.40
N LYS A 314 -14.96 6.82 -22.44
CA LYS A 314 -14.18 7.34 -21.31
C LYS A 314 -14.16 8.87 -21.21
N VAL A 315 -14.95 9.57 -22.04
CA VAL A 315 -15.07 11.02 -21.95
C VAL A 315 -15.71 11.41 -20.62
N VAL A 316 -15.04 12.33 -19.91
CA VAL A 316 -15.55 12.93 -18.68
C VAL A 316 -16.08 14.30 -19.02
N ASN A 317 -17.34 14.55 -18.70
CA ASN A 317 -17.93 15.86 -18.89
C ASN A 317 -17.32 16.87 -17.90
N HIS A 318 -17.15 18.11 -18.34
CA HIS A 318 -16.63 19.19 -17.52
C HIS A 318 -17.66 19.69 -16.50
N ASP A 319 -18.96 19.50 -16.76
CA ASP A 319 -20.02 19.77 -15.80
C ASP A 319 -20.02 18.72 -14.65
N PRO A 320 -19.88 19.16 -13.39
CA PRO A 320 -19.83 18.26 -12.24
C PRO A 320 -21.08 17.38 -12.07
N GLN A 321 -22.26 17.93 -12.34
CA GLN A 321 -23.52 17.23 -12.14
C GLN A 321 -23.73 16.16 -13.23
N ILE A 322 -23.37 16.47 -14.47
CA ILE A 322 -23.39 15.50 -15.58
C ILE A 322 -22.37 14.39 -15.33
N ALA A 323 -21.14 14.74 -14.95
CA ALA A 323 -20.09 13.76 -14.64
C ALA A 323 -20.51 12.83 -13.49
N TYR A 324 -21.08 13.38 -12.41
CA TYR A 324 -21.60 12.59 -11.30
C TYR A 324 -22.72 11.62 -11.73
N ASN A 325 -23.72 12.12 -12.45
CA ASN A 325 -24.84 11.28 -12.90
C ASN A 325 -24.37 10.14 -13.80
N ALA A 326 -23.43 10.42 -14.72
CA ALA A 326 -22.82 9.41 -15.57
C ALA A 326 -22.02 8.38 -14.77
N ALA A 327 -21.18 8.83 -13.83
CA ALA A 327 -20.40 7.96 -12.96
C ALA A 327 -21.31 7.04 -12.14
N ARG A 328 -22.31 7.61 -11.44
CA ARG A 328 -23.29 6.87 -10.66
C ARG A 328 -24.04 5.83 -11.50
N SER A 329 -24.55 6.23 -12.67
CA SER A 329 -25.30 5.32 -13.55
C SER A 329 -24.45 4.15 -14.02
N LYS A 330 -23.23 4.42 -14.52
CA LYS A 330 -22.33 3.38 -15.01
C LYS A 330 -21.87 2.44 -13.89
N MET A 331 -21.60 2.96 -12.69
CA MET A 331 -21.22 2.13 -11.54
C MET A 331 -22.34 1.17 -11.13
N GLN A 332 -23.59 1.65 -11.13
CA GLN A 332 -24.74 0.82 -10.84
C GLN A 332 -24.97 -0.24 -11.93
N GLN A 333 -24.93 0.16 -13.21
CA GLN A 333 -25.22 -0.71 -14.35
C GLN A 333 -24.14 -1.77 -14.60
N GLN A 334 -22.86 -1.39 -14.57
CA GLN A 334 -21.77 -2.29 -14.94
C GLN A 334 -21.31 -3.15 -13.76
N PHE A 335 -21.45 -2.67 -12.52
CA PHE A 335 -20.79 -3.28 -11.37
C PHE A 335 -21.67 -3.46 -10.13
N GLN A 336 -22.95 -3.03 -10.16
CA GLN A 336 -23.85 -3.07 -9.01
C GLN A 336 -23.25 -2.34 -7.79
N MET A 337 -22.67 -1.17 -8.02
CA MET A 337 -22.05 -0.34 -7.00
C MET A 337 -22.87 0.94 -6.78
N THR A 338 -23.00 1.33 -5.51
CA THR A 338 -23.64 2.56 -5.08
C THR A 338 -22.58 3.64 -4.88
N TYR A 339 -22.64 4.68 -5.71
CA TYR A 339 -21.83 5.88 -5.59
C TYR A 339 -22.66 7.01 -4.98
N LEU A 340 -22.32 7.45 -3.77
CA LEU A 340 -23.07 8.47 -3.05
C LEU A 340 -22.87 9.87 -3.66
N LYS A 341 -23.70 10.82 -3.25
CA LYS A 341 -23.55 12.21 -3.70
C LYS A 341 -22.20 12.77 -3.26
N PRO A 342 -21.49 13.50 -4.14
CA PRO A 342 -20.16 13.97 -3.86
C PRO A 342 -20.12 15.13 -2.86
N MET A 343 -18.93 15.31 -2.28
CA MET A 343 -18.53 16.53 -1.57
C MET A 343 -18.43 17.71 -2.55
N ALA A 344 -18.39 18.94 -2.03
CA ALA A 344 -18.40 20.17 -2.84
C ALA A 344 -17.07 20.41 -3.56
N TYR A 345 -15.95 20.02 -2.96
CA TYR A 345 -14.64 20.20 -3.58
C TYR A 345 -14.46 19.34 -4.84
N GLN A 346 -13.63 19.83 -5.75
CA GLN A 346 -13.18 19.12 -6.94
C GLN A 346 -11.67 19.01 -6.87
N ASN A 347 -11.14 17.81 -7.06
CA ASN A 347 -9.72 17.49 -7.10
C ASN A 347 -9.24 17.39 -8.55
N ASN A 348 -9.32 18.51 -9.27
CA ASN A 348 -9.02 18.57 -10.69
C ASN A 348 -7.54 18.92 -10.90
N TYR A 349 -7.05 18.69 -12.12
CA TYR A 349 -5.84 19.35 -12.57
C TYR A 349 -5.95 20.87 -12.42
N ALA A 350 -4.81 21.50 -12.16
CA ALA A 350 -4.66 22.90 -11.87
C ALA A 350 -3.41 23.44 -12.57
N VAL A 351 -3.43 24.74 -12.85
CA VAL A 351 -2.24 25.50 -13.24
C VAL A 351 -1.96 26.51 -12.15
N ALA A 352 -0.76 26.48 -11.59
CA ALA A 352 -0.38 27.30 -10.45
C ALA A 352 0.82 28.21 -10.77
N VAL A 353 0.81 29.39 -10.15
CA VAL A 353 1.88 30.39 -10.22
C VAL A 353 2.17 30.96 -8.82
N ARG A 354 3.33 31.60 -8.64
CA ARG A 354 3.60 32.36 -7.40
C ARG A 354 2.64 33.55 -7.29
N LYS A 355 2.28 33.93 -6.06
CA LYS A 355 1.54 35.19 -5.77
C LYS A 355 2.16 36.42 -6.42
N GLY A 356 3.50 36.52 -6.42
CA GLY A 356 4.22 37.62 -7.07
C GLY A 356 4.00 37.67 -8.58
N THR A 357 4.07 36.52 -9.26
CA THR A 357 3.82 36.39 -10.69
C THR A 357 2.36 36.72 -11.03
N ALA A 358 1.40 36.20 -10.24
CA ALA A 358 -0.01 36.50 -10.42
C ALA A 358 -0.30 37.99 -10.29
N LYS A 359 0.29 38.67 -9.30
CA LYS A 359 0.14 40.13 -9.12
C LYS A 359 0.76 40.92 -10.27
N ARG A 360 2.00 40.57 -10.66
CA ARG A 360 2.76 41.28 -11.71
C ARG A 360 2.03 41.27 -13.06
N TYR A 361 1.42 40.15 -13.43
CA TYR A 361 0.76 39.98 -14.72
C TYR A 361 -0.78 39.97 -14.62
N HIS A 362 -1.34 40.32 -13.45
CA HIS A 362 -2.78 40.32 -13.17
C HIS A 362 -3.49 38.98 -13.50
N LEU A 363 -2.85 37.86 -13.16
CA LEU A 363 -3.34 36.52 -13.49
C LEU A 363 -4.42 36.06 -12.50
N ARG A 364 -5.62 35.75 -13.01
CA ARG A 364 -6.70 35.09 -12.26
C ARG A 364 -7.18 33.82 -12.93
N THR A 365 -7.04 33.74 -14.25
CA THR A 365 -7.53 32.64 -15.09
C THR A 365 -6.42 32.08 -15.98
N ILE A 366 -6.62 30.88 -16.53
CA ILE A 366 -5.69 30.30 -17.51
C ILE A 366 -5.67 31.15 -18.79
N SER A 367 -6.79 31.76 -19.18
CA SER A 367 -6.82 32.75 -20.26
C SER A 367 -5.93 33.97 -20.01
N ASP A 368 -5.83 34.45 -18.77
CA ASP A 368 -4.92 35.56 -18.44
C ASP A 368 -3.46 35.14 -18.62
N LEU A 369 -3.12 33.93 -18.18
CA LEU A 369 -1.79 33.37 -18.34
C LEU A 369 -1.42 33.21 -19.82
N ALA A 370 -2.35 32.72 -20.65
CA ALA A 370 -2.10 32.54 -22.08
C ALA A 370 -1.63 33.84 -22.76
N ARG A 371 -2.19 35.00 -22.37
CA ARG A 371 -1.82 36.33 -22.92
C ARG A 371 -0.36 36.73 -22.68
N VAL A 372 0.27 36.20 -21.64
CA VAL A 372 1.66 36.53 -21.27
C VAL A 372 2.58 35.31 -21.29
N SER A 373 2.08 34.17 -21.77
CA SER A 373 2.73 32.86 -21.62
C SER A 373 4.11 32.81 -22.29
N ASN A 374 4.29 33.50 -23.41
CA ASN A 374 5.56 33.57 -24.14
C ASN A 374 6.69 34.28 -23.37
N GLN A 375 6.42 34.91 -22.23
CA GLN A 375 7.40 35.51 -21.33
C GLN A 375 7.77 34.61 -20.16
N LEU A 376 7.01 33.54 -19.93
CA LEU A 376 7.06 32.73 -18.71
C LEU A 376 7.62 31.34 -18.99
N SER A 377 8.37 30.82 -18.03
CA SER A 377 8.90 29.45 -18.05
C SER A 377 8.01 28.50 -17.25
N GLY A 378 7.85 27.27 -17.73
CA GLY A 378 7.09 26.23 -17.03
C GLY A 378 7.92 24.99 -16.72
N ALA A 379 7.60 24.34 -15.61
CA ALA A 379 7.97 22.95 -15.37
C ALA A 379 6.72 22.16 -15.00
N PHE A 380 6.53 21.03 -15.68
CA PHE A 380 5.38 20.18 -15.51
C PHE A 380 5.79 18.77 -15.10
N ASP A 381 4.93 18.04 -14.40
CA ASP A 381 5.14 16.60 -14.26
C ASP A 381 5.13 15.91 -15.65
N PRO A 382 5.79 14.75 -15.80
CA PRO A 382 5.92 14.09 -17.10
C PRO A 382 4.58 13.76 -17.78
N ASP A 383 3.56 13.37 -17.02
CA ASP A 383 2.26 12.98 -17.56
C ASP A 383 1.52 14.22 -18.05
N PHE A 384 1.43 15.28 -17.23
CA PHE A 384 0.82 16.54 -17.66
C PHE A 384 1.54 17.18 -18.85
N TYR A 385 2.87 17.01 -18.97
CA TYR A 385 3.62 17.53 -20.10
C TYR A 385 3.26 16.85 -21.43
N GLN A 386 2.88 15.57 -21.40
CA GLN A 386 2.74 14.74 -22.60
C GLN A 386 1.28 14.42 -22.96
N GLU A 387 0.38 14.32 -21.98
CA GLU A 387 -0.99 13.90 -22.22
C GLU A 387 -1.88 14.98 -22.84
N SER A 388 -2.86 14.58 -23.64
CA SER A 388 -3.80 15.50 -24.31
C SER A 388 -4.73 16.26 -23.35
N ASN A 389 -4.94 15.73 -22.14
CA ASN A 389 -5.65 16.37 -21.04
C ASN A 389 -4.74 17.30 -20.20
N GLY A 390 -3.46 17.45 -20.57
CA GLY A 390 -2.46 18.28 -19.92
C GLY A 390 -2.02 19.48 -20.78
N TYR A 391 -0.72 19.80 -20.76
CA TYR A 391 -0.15 20.97 -21.45
C TYR A 391 -0.40 21.00 -22.97
N PRO A 392 -0.29 19.89 -23.72
CA PRO A 392 -0.68 19.85 -25.13
C PRO A 392 -2.12 20.29 -25.39
N GLY A 393 -3.07 19.88 -24.54
CA GLY A 393 -4.46 20.32 -24.66
C GLY A 393 -4.65 21.78 -24.26
N LEU A 394 -3.96 22.26 -23.22
CA LEU A 394 -3.96 23.68 -22.87
C LEU A 394 -3.43 24.57 -24.00
N LYS A 395 -2.42 24.12 -24.76
CA LYS A 395 -1.96 24.83 -25.96
C LYS A 395 -3.10 24.99 -26.97
N GLN A 396 -3.86 23.94 -27.22
CA GLN A 396 -4.96 23.96 -28.19
C GLN A 396 -6.16 24.79 -27.70
N THR A 397 -6.58 24.61 -26.45
CA THR A 397 -7.79 25.23 -25.90
C THR A 397 -7.57 26.69 -25.52
N TYR A 398 -6.40 27.04 -25.00
CA TYR A 398 -6.10 28.37 -24.48
C TYR A 398 -5.10 29.17 -25.30
N GLY A 399 -4.35 28.55 -26.22
CA GLY A 399 -3.20 29.21 -26.86
C GLY A 399 -2.04 29.42 -25.88
N LEU A 400 -1.86 28.51 -24.92
CA LEU A 400 -0.86 28.63 -23.87
C LEU A 400 0.54 28.28 -24.39
N HIS A 401 1.30 29.25 -24.90
CA HIS A 401 2.63 29.05 -25.46
C HIS A 401 3.73 29.58 -24.54
N LEU A 402 4.22 28.74 -23.62
CA LEU A 402 5.29 29.13 -22.70
C LEU A 402 6.62 29.38 -23.43
N LYS A 403 7.42 30.32 -22.92
CA LYS A 403 8.79 30.62 -23.39
C LYS A 403 9.64 29.35 -23.46
N SER A 404 9.53 28.55 -22.42
CA SER A 404 10.16 27.23 -22.31
C SER A 404 9.31 26.39 -21.36
N ALA A 405 9.07 25.13 -21.71
CA ALA A 405 8.43 24.15 -20.84
C ALA A 405 9.32 22.90 -20.77
N ARG A 406 9.47 22.31 -19.59
CA ARG A 406 10.25 21.09 -19.36
C ARG A 406 9.55 20.16 -18.39
N THR A 407 9.94 18.91 -18.37
CA THR A 407 9.49 17.94 -17.37
C THR A 407 10.27 18.06 -16.07
N MET A 408 9.63 17.73 -14.95
CA MET A 408 10.25 17.70 -13.62
C MET A 408 9.47 16.75 -12.71
N GLU A 409 10.14 16.10 -11.76
CA GLU A 409 9.49 15.24 -10.76
C GLU A 409 8.39 16.01 -9.99
N PRO A 410 7.23 15.38 -9.67
CA PRO A 410 6.07 16.06 -9.08
C PRO A 410 6.33 16.85 -7.80
N SER A 411 7.24 16.39 -6.94
CA SER A 411 7.62 17.10 -5.72
C SER A 411 8.54 18.30 -6.00
N LEU A 412 9.48 18.14 -6.94
CA LEU A 412 10.50 19.15 -7.27
C LEU A 412 9.91 20.34 -8.05
N ARG A 413 8.85 20.13 -8.84
CA ARG A 413 8.23 21.22 -9.62
C ARG A 413 7.64 22.33 -8.75
N TYR A 414 7.07 21.98 -7.59
CA TYR A 414 6.59 22.97 -6.62
C TYR A 414 7.72 23.75 -5.95
N GLU A 415 8.81 23.06 -5.60
CA GLU A 415 10.01 23.69 -5.04
C GLU A 415 10.66 24.65 -6.07
N ALA A 416 10.81 24.21 -7.32
CA ALA A 416 11.33 25.04 -8.41
C ALA A 416 10.45 26.27 -8.68
N LEU A 417 9.12 26.13 -8.58
CA LEU A 417 8.19 27.26 -8.67
C LEU A 417 8.37 28.21 -7.48
N ASN A 418 8.47 27.70 -6.26
CA ASN A 418 8.67 28.51 -5.06
C ASN A 418 10.00 29.29 -5.10
N ASP A 419 11.08 28.64 -5.55
CA ASP A 419 12.42 29.20 -5.69
C ASP A 419 12.56 30.23 -6.82
N GLY A 420 11.55 30.38 -7.68
CA GLY A 420 11.63 31.30 -8.82
C GLY A 420 12.39 30.75 -10.03
N ARG A 421 12.72 29.45 -10.05
CA ARG A 421 13.42 28.80 -11.19
C ARG A 421 12.51 28.52 -12.38
N VAL A 422 11.20 28.47 -12.14
CA VAL A 422 10.14 28.46 -13.14
C VAL A 422 9.00 29.38 -12.71
N ASP A 423 8.10 29.76 -13.60
CA ASP A 423 7.01 30.70 -13.33
C ASP A 423 5.64 30.04 -13.25
N VAL A 424 5.50 28.87 -13.88
CA VAL A 424 4.24 28.12 -14.01
C VAL A 424 4.51 26.63 -13.73
N THR A 425 3.59 25.98 -13.01
CA THR A 425 3.56 24.52 -12.89
C THR A 425 2.13 24.00 -12.90
N ASP A 426 1.96 22.71 -13.15
CA ASP A 426 0.68 22.00 -13.03
C ASP A 426 0.36 21.68 -11.55
N GLY A 427 -0.61 20.82 -11.33
CA GLY A 427 -0.86 20.17 -10.07
C GLY A 427 -2.32 19.85 -9.88
N TYR A 428 -2.72 19.60 -8.64
CA TYR A 428 -4.11 19.39 -8.30
C TYR A 428 -4.65 20.53 -7.45
N THR A 429 -5.92 20.85 -7.64
CA THR A 429 -6.62 21.91 -6.89
C THR A 429 -6.61 21.69 -5.37
N THR A 430 -6.36 20.48 -4.89
CA THR A 430 -6.31 20.14 -3.46
C THR A 430 -4.89 19.94 -2.93
N ASP A 431 -3.87 20.11 -3.76
CA ASP A 431 -2.49 19.81 -3.39
C ASP A 431 -2.02 20.68 -2.21
N PRO A 432 -1.36 20.07 -1.21
CA PRO A 432 -0.94 20.78 0.00
C PRO A 432 0.13 21.86 -0.29
N GLN A 433 0.92 21.69 -1.34
CA GLN A 433 1.96 22.64 -1.76
C GLN A 433 1.39 24.00 -2.17
N ILE A 434 0.13 24.05 -2.64
CA ILE A 434 -0.56 25.32 -2.94
C ILE A 434 -0.65 26.17 -1.67
N ARG A 435 -0.99 25.56 -0.54
CA ARG A 435 -1.05 26.24 0.76
C ARG A 435 0.35 26.51 1.31
N GLU A 436 1.23 25.52 1.26
CA GLU A 436 2.61 25.63 1.78
C GLU A 436 3.37 26.82 1.19
N TYR A 437 3.40 26.90 -0.13
CA TYR A 437 4.11 27.94 -0.88
C TYR A 437 3.22 29.14 -1.21
N HIS A 438 2.01 29.18 -0.67
CA HIS A 438 1.05 30.26 -0.87
C HIS A 438 0.84 30.58 -2.36
N LEU A 439 0.66 29.56 -3.19
CA LEU A 439 0.53 29.68 -4.64
C LEU A 439 -0.86 30.18 -5.02
N VAL A 440 -0.97 30.69 -6.25
CA VAL A 440 -2.24 31.06 -6.88
C VAL A 440 -2.56 30.01 -7.93
N VAL A 441 -3.64 29.25 -7.69
CA VAL A 441 -4.24 28.39 -8.70
C VAL A 441 -5.09 29.25 -9.63
N LEU A 442 -4.83 29.16 -10.93
CA LEU A 442 -5.57 29.90 -11.95
C LEU A 442 -6.88 29.19 -12.28
N LYS A 443 -7.96 29.96 -12.36
CA LYS A 443 -9.28 29.42 -12.71
C LYS A 443 -9.29 28.93 -14.17
N ASP A 444 -9.71 27.69 -14.36
CA ASP A 444 -10.01 27.11 -15.68
C ASP A 444 -11.34 27.67 -16.20
N ASN A 445 -11.26 28.81 -16.90
CA ASN A 445 -12.43 29.59 -17.31
C ASN A 445 -13.11 29.10 -18.60
N LYS A 446 -12.49 28.17 -19.34
CA LYS A 446 -13.09 27.45 -20.47
C LYS A 446 -13.54 26.03 -20.12
N GLY A 447 -13.32 25.59 -18.87
CA GLY A 447 -13.67 24.24 -18.41
C GLY A 447 -12.95 23.15 -19.20
N PHE A 448 -11.64 23.29 -19.38
CA PHE A 448 -10.81 22.30 -20.08
C PHE A 448 -10.58 21.03 -19.23
N PHE A 449 -10.41 21.17 -17.92
CA PHE A 449 -10.12 20.04 -17.07
C PHE A 449 -11.39 19.25 -16.76
N PRO A 450 -11.32 17.91 -16.75
CA PRO A 450 -12.45 17.09 -16.35
C PRO A 450 -12.71 17.20 -14.85
N THR A 451 -13.94 16.92 -14.44
CA THR A 451 -14.36 17.05 -13.03
C THR A 451 -14.11 15.78 -12.21
N TYR A 452 -13.42 15.94 -11.08
CA TYR A 452 -13.11 14.90 -10.09
C TYR A 452 -13.66 15.29 -8.73
N GLN A 453 -14.94 14.99 -8.48
CA GLN A 453 -15.51 15.13 -7.15
C GLN A 453 -15.40 13.83 -6.36
N GLY A 454 -14.93 13.92 -5.13
CA GLY A 454 -14.84 12.77 -4.22
C GLY A 454 -16.19 12.40 -3.62
N ALA A 455 -16.50 11.11 -3.57
CA ALA A 455 -17.65 10.58 -2.85
C ALA A 455 -17.40 9.16 -2.33
N PRO A 456 -18.14 8.68 -1.31
CA PRO A 456 -18.12 7.28 -0.91
C PRO A 456 -18.64 6.35 -2.02
N LEU A 457 -17.88 5.29 -2.30
CA LEU A 457 -18.25 4.20 -3.19
C LEU A 457 -18.32 2.88 -2.41
N MET A 458 -19.39 2.12 -2.63
CA MET A 458 -19.62 0.83 -1.97
C MET A 458 -20.45 -0.12 -2.85
N ARG A 459 -20.53 -1.39 -2.47
CA ARG A 459 -21.43 -2.36 -3.13
C ARG A 459 -22.88 -1.99 -2.86
N THR A 460 -23.75 -2.11 -3.86
CA THR A 460 -25.18 -1.82 -3.69
C THR A 460 -25.87 -2.75 -2.69
N SER A 461 -25.44 -4.01 -2.61
CA SER A 461 -25.91 -4.95 -1.57
C SER A 461 -25.55 -4.49 -0.15
N PHE A 462 -24.33 -4.02 0.06
CA PHE A 462 -23.87 -3.47 1.34
C PHE A 462 -24.64 -2.19 1.70
N ALA A 463 -24.78 -1.26 0.75
CA ALA A 463 -25.56 -0.02 0.97
C ALA A 463 -27.01 -0.30 1.41
N LYS A 464 -27.65 -1.33 0.85
CA LYS A 464 -29.02 -1.74 1.23
C LYS A 464 -29.11 -2.40 2.60
N GLN A 465 -28.09 -3.14 3.01
CA GLN A 465 -28.01 -3.77 4.33
C GLN A 465 -27.70 -2.74 5.43
N HIS A 466 -27.03 -1.62 5.09
CA HIS A 466 -26.54 -0.61 6.03
C HIS A 466 -27.09 0.79 5.74
N PRO A 467 -28.42 1.00 5.73
CA PRO A 467 -29.02 2.29 5.35
C PRO A 467 -28.64 3.43 6.30
N ALA A 468 -28.41 3.13 7.59
CA ALA A 468 -28.01 4.11 8.58
C ALA A 468 -26.55 4.59 8.38
N LEU A 469 -25.63 3.69 8.01
CA LEU A 469 -24.28 4.05 7.57
C LEU A 469 -24.32 4.96 6.34
N VAL A 470 -25.12 4.58 5.32
CA VAL A 470 -25.30 5.40 4.10
C VAL A 470 -25.81 6.80 4.45
N LYS A 471 -26.75 6.91 5.40
CA LYS A 471 -27.25 8.19 5.90
C LYS A 471 -26.14 9.02 6.53
N GLN A 472 -25.26 8.43 7.34
CA GLN A 472 -24.15 9.17 7.97
C GLN A 472 -23.14 9.68 6.94
N LEU A 473 -22.72 8.84 5.99
CA LEU A 473 -21.78 9.25 4.94
C LEU A 473 -22.38 10.32 4.02
N SER A 474 -23.69 10.26 3.77
CA SER A 474 -24.39 11.26 2.95
C SER A 474 -24.41 12.66 3.57
N ARG A 475 -24.12 12.81 4.88
CA ARG A 475 -24.01 14.13 5.53
C ARG A 475 -22.88 14.99 4.95
N LEU A 476 -21.87 14.37 4.33
CA LEU A 476 -20.77 15.07 3.65
C LEU A 476 -21.14 15.54 2.23
N SER A 477 -22.30 15.14 1.69
CA SER A 477 -22.77 15.56 0.37
C SER A 477 -22.84 17.08 0.27
N GLY A 478 -22.17 17.66 -0.74
CA GLY A 478 -22.12 19.11 -0.94
C GLY A 478 -21.42 19.88 0.19
N LYS A 479 -20.63 19.19 1.03
CA LYS A 479 -19.80 19.77 2.09
C LYS A 479 -18.32 19.65 1.71
N ILE A 480 -17.45 20.26 2.51
CA ILE A 480 -16.00 20.33 2.28
C ILE A 480 -15.67 21.15 1.02
N SER A 481 -15.19 22.37 1.26
CA SER A 481 -14.69 23.25 0.20
C SER A 481 -13.30 22.82 -0.29
N ILE A 482 -12.86 23.34 -1.44
CA ILE A 482 -11.47 23.14 -1.91
C ILE A 482 -10.47 23.67 -0.87
N ALA A 483 -10.76 24.82 -0.24
CA ALA A 483 -9.90 25.40 0.78
C ALA A 483 -9.83 24.54 2.04
N ASP A 484 -10.96 23.93 2.44
CA ASP A 484 -11.02 22.99 3.56
C ASP A 484 -10.11 21.79 3.29
N MET A 485 -10.24 21.19 2.10
CA MET A 485 -9.46 20.01 1.73
C MET A 485 -7.97 20.35 1.60
N GLN A 486 -7.61 21.47 0.97
CA GLN A 486 -6.22 21.96 0.93
C GLN A 486 -5.63 22.14 2.32
N ASN A 487 -6.40 22.69 3.27
CA ASN A 487 -5.95 22.86 4.65
C ASN A 487 -5.70 21.52 5.35
N MET A 488 -6.62 20.56 5.21
CA MET A 488 -6.46 19.24 5.80
C MET A 488 -5.30 18.47 5.17
N ASN A 489 -5.16 18.52 3.84
CA ASN A 489 -4.03 17.92 3.12
C ASN A 489 -2.70 18.52 3.56
N TYR A 490 -2.64 19.84 3.79
CA TYR A 490 -1.44 20.51 4.31
C TYR A 490 -1.09 20.03 5.72
N GLN A 491 -2.07 19.89 6.60
CA GLN A 491 -1.85 19.40 7.96
C GLN A 491 -1.30 17.96 7.98
N VAL A 492 -1.85 17.09 7.14
CA VAL A 492 -1.41 15.68 7.08
C VAL A 492 -0.09 15.53 6.34
N THR A 493 -0.01 16.04 5.11
CA THR A 493 1.14 15.78 4.23
C THR A 493 2.36 16.62 4.58
N VAL A 494 2.18 17.90 4.91
CA VAL A 494 3.29 18.84 5.16
C VAL A 494 3.60 19.00 6.64
N LYS A 495 2.57 19.10 7.51
CA LYS A 495 2.78 19.19 8.96
C LYS A 495 2.90 17.83 9.66
N HIS A 496 2.69 16.74 8.93
CA HIS A 496 2.76 15.37 9.46
C HIS A 496 1.89 15.19 10.72
N GLN A 497 0.72 15.83 10.73
CA GLN A 497 -0.32 15.57 11.73
C GLN A 497 -1.05 14.29 11.36
N LYS A 498 -1.58 13.59 12.37
CA LYS A 498 -2.38 12.39 12.13
C LYS A 498 -3.67 12.74 11.39
N ALA A 499 -3.96 12.04 10.31
CA ALA A 499 -5.19 12.24 9.56
C ALA A 499 -6.46 12.05 10.41
N SER A 500 -6.42 11.15 11.41
CA SER A 500 -7.52 10.97 12.37
C SER A 500 -7.80 12.20 13.22
N VAL A 501 -6.77 12.93 13.65
CA VAL A 501 -6.91 14.15 14.42
C VAL A 501 -7.48 15.26 13.54
N VAL A 502 -6.88 15.46 12.35
CA VAL A 502 -7.31 16.48 11.38
C VAL A 502 -8.77 16.28 10.94
N ALA A 503 -9.14 15.03 10.63
CA ALA A 503 -10.51 14.67 10.27
C ALA A 503 -11.50 14.98 11.41
N LYS A 504 -11.17 14.56 12.64
CA LYS A 504 -12.01 14.79 13.81
C LYS A 504 -12.19 16.28 14.11
N GLU A 505 -11.12 17.06 14.06
CA GLU A 505 -11.16 18.52 14.27
C GLU A 505 -12.07 19.20 13.25
N TYR A 506 -11.94 18.88 11.96
CA TYR A 506 -12.83 19.41 10.92
C TYR A 506 -14.29 19.05 11.21
N LEU A 507 -14.56 17.78 11.52
CA LEU A 507 -15.92 17.33 11.78
C LEU A 507 -16.53 18.00 13.03
N GLN A 508 -15.76 18.29 14.07
CA GLN A 508 -16.23 19.01 15.26
C GLN A 508 -16.47 20.50 14.97
N GLN A 509 -15.55 21.16 14.26
CA GLN A 509 -15.67 22.57 13.87
C GLN A 509 -16.92 22.83 13.00
N HIS A 510 -17.31 21.86 12.19
CA HIS A 510 -18.49 21.93 11.33
C HIS A 510 -19.72 21.19 11.89
N HIS A 511 -19.72 20.86 13.19
CA HIS A 511 -20.85 20.24 13.91
C HIS A 511 -21.36 18.91 13.34
N PHE A 512 -20.48 18.16 12.68
CA PHE A 512 -20.77 16.79 12.26
C PHE A 512 -20.64 15.80 13.42
N LEU A 513 -19.65 16.03 14.29
CA LEU A 513 -19.45 15.31 15.54
C LEU A 513 -19.82 16.20 16.74
N LYS A 514 -20.16 15.55 17.85
CA LYS A 514 -20.40 16.23 19.13
C LYS A 514 -19.11 16.60 19.85
#